data_AF-A0A1V8MAF1-F1
#
_entry.id   AF-A0A1V8MAF1-F1
#
_cell.length_a   1.000
_cell.length_b   1.000
_cell.length_c   1.000
_cell.angle_alpha   90.00
_cell.angle_beta   90.00
_cell.angle_gamma   90.00
#
_symmetry.space_group_name_H-M   'P 1'
#
loop_
_entity.id
_entity.type
_entity.pdbx_description
1 polymer ?
#
loop_
_entity_poly.entity_id
_entity_poly.type
_entity_poly.pdbx_seq_one_letter_code
_entity_poly.pdbx_strand_id
1 'polypeptide(L)'
;MKYIAKSIAVLVLSFASISAFSEEKPMNMQQGKSADKGMMQMSDEMKDKQAQEKQQYILKINDLSDRIQDEKNPEKKQELMDEQLKLIKDHMEQKRQMKKQMMKKHHEKMKNKKDGMKM
;
A
#
# COMPACT_ATOMS: atom_id res chain seq x y z
N MET A 1 -15.10 16.88 -58.44
CA MET A 1 -13.72 16.75 -57.90
C MET A 1 -13.23 18.07 -57.30
N LYS A 2 -13.68 18.46 -56.08
CA LYS A 2 -13.31 19.75 -55.46
C LYS A 2 -13.10 19.74 -53.94
N TYR A 3 -12.98 18.57 -53.30
CA TYR A 3 -12.91 18.52 -51.83
C TYR A 3 -11.77 17.66 -51.24
N ILE A 4 -10.88 17.10 -52.07
CA ILE A 4 -9.82 16.19 -51.59
C ILE A 4 -8.56 16.93 -51.10
N ALA A 5 -8.42 18.23 -51.39
CA ALA A 5 -7.16 18.97 -51.18
C ALA A 5 -7.07 19.79 -49.87
N LYS A 6 -7.86 19.49 -48.83
CA LYS A 6 -7.86 20.29 -47.58
C LYS A 6 -7.58 19.51 -46.28
N SER A 7 -7.35 18.19 -46.35
CA SER A 7 -7.23 17.33 -45.16
C SER A 7 -5.90 16.57 -45.05
N ILE A 8 -4.77 17.21 -45.40
CA ILE A 8 -3.43 16.61 -45.25
C ILE A 8 -2.52 17.44 -44.33
N ALA A 9 -2.88 18.68 -44.00
CA ALA A 9 -2.02 19.58 -43.21
C ALA A 9 -2.06 19.38 -41.68
N VAL A 10 -2.93 18.52 -41.14
CA VAL A 10 -3.10 18.36 -39.68
C VAL A 10 -2.34 17.13 -39.11
N LEU A 11 -1.78 16.27 -39.96
CA LEU A 11 -1.19 14.99 -39.53
C LEU A 11 0.32 15.00 -39.23
N VAL A 12 0.99 16.16 -39.31
CA VAL A 12 2.47 16.24 -39.20
C VAL A 12 2.97 16.77 -37.84
N LEU A 13 2.07 17.12 -36.89
CA LEU A 13 2.47 17.70 -35.60
C LEU A 13 2.50 16.72 -34.40
N SER A 14 2.58 15.40 -34.61
CA SER A 14 2.45 14.40 -33.53
C SER A 14 3.72 13.61 -33.17
N PHE A 15 4.92 13.96 -33.61
CA PHE A 15 6.12 13.12 -33.37
C PHE A 15 7.32 13.77 -32.66
N ALA A 16 7.16 14.92 -32.02
CA ALA A 16 8.24 15.50 -31.23
C ALA A 16 7.81 15.68 -29.76
N SER A 17 8.23 14.74 -28.91
CA SER A 17 8.66 14.93 -27.49
C SER A 17 8.30 13.74 -26.60
N ILE A 18 8.80 12.54 -26.92
CA ILE A 18 9.06 11.52 -25.88
C ILE A 18 10.56 11.23 -25.91
N SER A 19 11.34 12.11 -25.30
CA SER A 19 12.75 11.88 -25.02
C SER A 19 13.17 12.72 -23.81
N ALA A 20 12.40 12.66 -22.73
CA ALA A 20 12.93 12.92 -21.41
C ALA A 20 13.06 11.56 -20.74
N PHE A 21 14.15 10.87 -21.07
CA PHE A 21 14.66 9.78 -20.26
C PHE A 21 14.63 10.25 -18.82
N SER A 22 13.90 9.49 -18.00
CA SER A 22 13.89 9.64 -16.56
C SER A 22 15.34 9.69 -16.09
N GLU A 23 15.78 10.85 -15.63
CA GLU A 23 16.99 10.96 -14.85
C GLU A 23 16.71 10.12 -13.60
N GLU A 24 17.14 8.86 -13.63
CA GLU A 24 17.18 7.98 -12.47
C GLU A 24 18.05 8.68 -11.44
N LYS A 25 17.42 9.49 -10.59
CA LYS A 25 18.01 9.82 -9.29
C LYS A 25 18.41 8.48 -8.69
N PRO A 26 19.70 8.25 -8.37
CA PRO A 26 20.05 7.08 -7.60
C PRO A 26 19.24 7.22 -6.31
N MET A 27 18.23 6.37 -6.14
CA MET A 27 17.63 6.20 -4.83
C MET A 27 18.81 5.84 -3.95
N ASN A 28 19.18 6.77 -3.08
CA ASN A 28 20.08 6.53 -1.98
C ASN A 28 19.33 5.52 -1.11
N MET A 29 19.41 4.24 -1.50
CA MET A 29 19.22 3.13 -0.62
C MET A 29 20.38 3.25 0.35
N GLN A 30 20.21 4.15 1.32
CA GLN A 30 20.87 4.05 2.59
C GLN A 30 20.43 2.68 3.09
N GLN A 31 21.27 1.71 2.76
CA GLN A 31 21.21 0.33 3.15
C GLN A 31 21.31 0.37 4.67
N GLY A 32 20.16 0.57 5.31
CA GLY A 32 20.00 0.54 6.74
C GLY A 32 20.34 -0.87 7.18
N LYS A 33 21.62 -1.10 7.48
CA LYS A 33 22.14 -2.25 8.22
C LYS A 33 21.62 -2.17 9.68
N SER A 34 20.31 -2.17 9.85
CA SER A 34 19.68 -1.97 11.15
C SER A 34 18.22 -2.41 11.19
N ALA A 35 17.84 -3.47 10.45
CA ALA A 35 16.51 -4.08 10.59
C ALA A 35 16.54 -5.56 11.02
N ASP A 36 17.70 -6.19 11.18
CA ASP A 36 17.78 -7.64 11.36
C ASP A 36 17.75 -8.12 12.82
N LYS A 37 17.71 -7.19 13.79
CA LYS A 37 17.86 -7.52 15.23
C LYS A 37 16.57 -7.46 16.06
N GLY A 38 15.40 -7.38 15.41
CA GLY A 38 14.14 -7.13 16.13
C GLY A 38 12.94 -7.98 15.71
N MET A 39 13.06 -8.84 14.69
CA MET A 39 11.98 -9.75 14.34
C MET A 39 11.86 -10.77 15.48
N MET A 40 10.85 -10.56 16.36
CA MET A 40 10.37 -11.65 17.21
C MET A 40 10.20 -12.87 16.32
N GLN A 41 10.83 -13.99 16.68
CA GLN A 41 10.70 -15.26 15.98
C GLN A 41 9.23 -15.69 16.03
N MET A 42 8.44 -15.25 15.06
CA MET A 42 7.16 -15.86 14.74
C MET A 42 7.47 -17.16 13.99
N SER A 43 6.70 -18.22 14.30
CA SER A 43 6.72 -19.45 13.52
C SER A 43 6.45 -19.12 12.05
N ASP A 44 7.07 -19.87 11.14
CA ASP A 44 6.90 -19.64 9.70
C ASP A 44 5.43 -19.79 9.28
N GLU A 45 4.66 -20.67 9.92
CA GLU A 45 3.20 -20.77 9.74
C GLU A 45 2.44 -19.48 10.07
N MET A 46 2.89 -18.74 11.10
CA MET A 46 2.28 -17.46 11.47
C MET A 46 2.67 -16.35 10.49
N LYS A 47 3.90 -16.39 9.96
CA LYS A 47 4.33 -15.44 8.91
C LYS A 47 3.53 -15.66 7.63
N ASP A 48 3.33 -16.91 7.23
CA ASP A 48 2.57 -17.26 6.03
C ASP A 48 1.12 -16.83 6.15
N LYS A 49 0.47 -17.08 7.30
CA LYS A 49 -0.90 -16.59 7.55
C LYS A 49 -0.98 -15.07 7.46
N GLN A 50 -0.02 -14.35 8.05
CA GLN A 50 0.01 -12.89 7.98
C GLN A 50 0.24 -12.38 6.55
N ALA A 51 1.09 -13.06 5.77
CA ALA A 51 1.32 -12.74 4.37
C ALA A 51 0.05 -12.96 3.53
N GLN A 52 -0.65 -14.07 3.74
CA GLN A 52 -1.92 -14.37 3.10
C GLN A 52 -3.00 -13.35 3.45
N GLU A 53 -3.17 -13.00 4.73
CA GLU A 53 -4.12 -11.97 5.16
C GLU A 53 -3.84 -10.61 4.51
N LYS A 54 -2.56 -10.22 4.43
CA LYS A 54 -2.15 -8.99 3.74
C LYS A 54 -2.47 -9.05 2.25
N GLN A 55 -2.21 -10.17 1.60
CA GLN A 55 -2.51 -10.35 0.18
C GLN A 55 -4.01 -10.27 -0.08
N GLN A 56 -4.84 -10.94 0.73
CA GLN A 56 -6.29 -10.89 0.65
C GLN A 56 -6.83 -9.46 0.83
N TYR A 57 -6.26 -8.71 1.78
CA TYR A 57 -6.60 -7.29 1.98
C TYR A 57 -6.31 -6.45 0.73
N ILE A 58 -5.12 -6.60 0.14
CA ILE A 58 -4.72 -5.85 -1.07
C ILE A 58 -5.64 -6.20 -2.25
N LEU A 59 -5.94 -7.49 -2.44
CA LEU A 59 -6.83 -7.93 -3.52
C LEU A 59 -8.22 -7.32 -3.39
N LYS A 60 -8.79 -7.28 -2.18
CA LYS A 60 -10.10 -6.64 -1.94
C LYS A 60 -10.09 -5.14 -2.20
N ILE A 61 -9.03 -4.44 -1.80
CA ILE A 61 -8.91 -3.00 -2.06
C ILE A 61 -8.80 -2.72 -3.55
N ASN A 62 -8.01 -3.53 -4.27
CA ASN A 62 -7.83 -3.36 -5.71
C ASN A 62 -9.15 -3.64 -6.45
N ASP A 63 -9.85 -4.73 -6.12
CA ASP A 63 -11.16 -5.03 -6.70
C ASP A 63 -12.17 -3.89 -6.46
N LEU A 64 -12.22 -3.34 -5.24
CA LEU A 64 -13.06 -2.18 -4.96
C LEU A 64 -12.65 -0.95 -5.77
N SER A 65 -11.34 -0.70 -5.90
CA SER A 65 -10.81 0.40 -6.70
C SER A 65 -11.20 0.28 -8.18
N ASP A 66 -11.09 -0.91 -8.76
CA ASP A 66 -11.47 -1.17 -10.15
C ASP A 66 -12.98 -0.96 -10.32
N ARG A 67 -13.79 -1.48 -9.40
CA ARG A 67 -15.25 -1.26 -9.39
C ARG A 67 -15.63 0.21 -9.28
N ILE A 68 -14.96 1.00 -8.44
CA ILE A 68 -15.17 2.45 -8.31
C ILE A 68 -14.82 3.18 -9.61
N GLN A 69 -13.77 2.74 -10.29
CA GLN A 69 -13.33 3.33 -11.55
C GLN A 69 -14.35 3.08 -12.67
N ASP A 70 -14.88 1.87 -12.76
CA ASP A 70 -15.81 1.45 -13.80
C ASP A 70 -17.27 1.87 -13.54
N GLU A 71 -17.63 2.15 -12.29
CA GLU A 71 -19.00 2.54 -11.92
C GLU A 71 -19.36 3.94 -12.43
N LYS A 72 -20.47 4.00 -13.16
CA LYS A 72 -21.00 5.21 -13.80
C LYS A 72 -22.08 5.88 -12.95
N ASN A 73 -22.76 5.12 -12.09
CA ASN A 73 -23.75 5.67 -11.19
C ASN A 73 -23.05 6.37 -10.00
N PRO A 74 -23.27 7.69 -9.79
CA PRO A 74 -22.60 8.44 -8.73
C PRO A 74 -22.96 7.96 -7.32
N GLU A 75 -24.20 7.54 -7.08
CA GLU A 75 -24.65 7.04 -5.78
C GLU A 75 -23.95 5.72 -5.43
N LYS A 76 -23.93 4.78 -6.38
CA LYS A 76 -23.23 3.49 -6.22
C LYS A 76 -21.73 3.66 -6.08
N LYS A 77 -21.15 4.62 -6.81
CA LYS A 77 -19.73 4.94 -6.70
C LYS A 77 -19.38 5.45 -5.30
N GLN A 78 -20.26 6.28 -4.71
CA GLN A 78 -20.09 6.74 -3.34
C GLN A 78 -20.19 5.58 -2.33
N GLU A 79 -21.17 4.69 -2.49
CA GLU A 79 -21.29 3.50 -1.64
C GLU A 79 -20.03 2.63 -1.67
N LEU A 80 -19.45 2.40 -2.86
CA LEU A 80 -18.21 1.64 -3.01
C LEU A 80 -17.00 2.35 -2.38
N MET A 81 -16.91 3.68 -2.51
CA MET A 81 -15.88 4.48 -1.83
C MET A 81 -16.01 4.40 -0.30
N ASP A 82 -17.22 4.43 0.22
CA ASP A 82 -17.50 4.28 1.65
C ASP A 82 -17.14 2.88 2.16
N GLU A 83 -17.41 1.84 1.36
CA GLU A 83 -16.99 0.46 1.63
C GLU A 83 -15.46 0.35 1.68
N GLN A 84 -14.76 0.92 0.69
CA GLN A 84 -13.30 0.96 0.66
C GLN A 84 -12.73 1.68 1.89
N LEU A 85 -13.29 2.83 2.26
CA LEU A 85 -12.86 3.60 3.42
C LEU A 85 -13.05 2.82 4.73
N LYS A 86 -14.18 2.12 4.87
CA LYS A 86 -14.46 1.26 6.03
C LYS A 86 -13.43 0.14 6.14
N LEU A 87 -13.13 -0.53 5.03
CA LEU A 87 -12.17 -1.63 5.00
C LEU A 87 -10.75 -1.18 5.39
N ILE A 88 -10.33 0.03 4.95
CA ILE A 88 -9.06 0.63 5.36
C ILE A 88 -9.05 0.96 6.86
N LYS A 89 -10.12 1.57 7.39
CA LYS A 89 -10.25 1.92 8.81
C LYS A 89 -10.17 0.68 9.70
N ASP A 90 -10.89 -0.38 9.35
CA ASP A 90 -10.89 -1.63 10.11
C ASP A 90 -9.50 -2.27 10.15
N HIS A 91 -8.81 -2.31 9.01
CA HIS A 91 -7.44 -2.84 8.94
C HIS A 91 -6.44 -2.01 9.76
N MET A 92 -6.57 -0.67 9.73
CA MET A 92 -5.75 0.22 10.56
C MET A 92 -6.03 0.03 12.04
N GLU A 93 -7.30 -0.13 12.44
CA GLU A 93 -7.67 -0.33 13.83
C GLU A 93 -7.14 -1.66 14.37
N GLN A 94 -7.25 -2.74 13.60
CA GLN A 94 -6.66 -4.03 13.95
C GLN A 94 -5.14 -3.91 14.18
N LYS A 95 -4.42 -3.24 13.28
CA LYS A 95 -2.99 -2.97 13.43
C LYS A 95 -2.68 -2.14 14.67
N ARG A 96 -3.50 -1.13 14.96
CA ARG A 96 -3.36 -0.28 16.14
C ARG A 96 -3.55 -1.09 17.43
N GLN A 97 -4.55 -1.96 17.48
CA GLN A 97 -4.80 -2.83 18.63
C GLN A 97 -3.66 -3.82 18.85
N MET A 98 -3.18 -4.47 17.80
CA MET A 98 -2.03 -5.37 17.86
C MET A 98 -0.78 -4.65 18.38
N LYS A 99 -0.48 -3.46 17.84
CA LYS A 99 0.64 -2.63 18.32
C LYS A 99 0.50 -2.27 19.80
N LYS A 100 -0.69 -1.89 20.26
CA LYS A 100 -0.95 -1.59 21.68
C LYS A 100 -0.69 -2.81 22.57
N GLN A 101 -1.14 -4.00 22.17
CA GLN A 101 -0.90 -5.23 22.93
C GLN A 101 0.59 -5.57 23.01
N MET A 102 1.31 -5.44 21.89
CA MET A 102 2.75 -5.68 21.85
C MET A 102 3.53 -4.70 22.73
N MET A 103 3.15 -3.43 22.73
CA MET A 103 3.74 -2.41 23.61
C MET A 103 3.50 -2.72 25.09
N LYS A 104 2.29 -3.16 25.46
CA LYS A 104 1.99 -3.59 26.84
C LYS A 104 2.86 -4.76 27.27
N LYS A 105 2.92 -5.83 26.46
CA LYS A 105 3.77 -7.01 26.73
C LYS A 105 5.25 -6.64 26.85
N HIS A 106 5.74 -5.74 25.98
CA HIS A 106 7.11 -5.26 26.05
C HIS A 106 7.38 -4.49 27.35
N HIS A 107 6.45 -3.63 27.76
CA HIS A 107 6.56 -2.88 29.02
C HIS A 107 6.59 -3.80 30.24
N GLU A 108 5.71 -4.79 30.31
CA GLU A 108 5.69 -5.81 31.38
C GLU A 108 7.00 -6.60 31.44
N LYS A 109 7.50 -7.06 30.29
CA LYS A 109 8.79 -7.78 30.21
C LYS A 109 9.95 -6.95 30.74
N MET A 110 9.98 -5.65 30.42
CA MET A 110 11.03 -4.73 30.88
C MET A 110 10.93 -4.46 32.40
N LYS A 111 9.71 -4.37 32.94
CA LYS A 111 9.49 -4.22 34.39
C LYS A 111 9.98 -5.47 35.15
N ASN A 112 9.54 -6.66 34.73
CA ASN A 112 9.94 -7.92 35.36
C ASN A 112 11.45 -8.17 35.29
N LYS A 113 12.11 -7.77 34.20
CA LYS A 113 13.57 -7.86 34.06
C LYS A 113 14.30 -6.90 35.01
N LYS A 114 13.75 -5.72 35.28
CA LYS A 114 14.30 -4.77 36.25
C LYS A 114 14.15 -5.28 37.69
N ASP A 115 13.02 -5.91 38.00
CA ASP A 115 12.75 -6.41 39.35
C ASP A 115 13.59 -7.67 39.66
N GLY A 116 13.81 -8.56 38.68
CA GLY A 116 14.71 -9.72 38.84
C GLY A 116 16.21 -9.39 38.84
N MET A 117 16.59 -8.16 38.49
CA MET A 117 17.99 -7.69 38.55
C MET A 117 18.28 -6.90 39.84
N LYS A 118 17.25 -6.65 40.66
CA LYS A 118 17.35 -6.03 41.99
C LYS A 118 17.33 -7.05 43.14
N MET A 119 17.12 -8.33 42.84
CA MET A 119 17.41 -9.46 43.75
C MET A 119 18.79 -10.01 43.42
#